data_AF-A0A356KM88-F1
#
_entry.id   AF-A0A356KM88-F1
#
_cell.length_a   1.000
_cell.length_b   1.000
_cell.length_c   1.000
_cell.angle_alpha   90.00
_cell.angle_beta   90.00
_cell.angle_gamma   90.00
#
_symmetry.space_group_name_H-M   'P 1'
#
loop_
_entity.id
_entity.type
_entity.pdbx_description
1 polymer ?
#
loop_
_entity_poly.entity_id
_entity_poly.type
_entity_poly.pdbx_seq_one_letter_code
_entity_poly.pdbx_strand_id
1 'polypeptide(L)'
;MAAAMVMALGTTVAAQDFSVDVTASSLNVRNGVWGSKLGSVRNGQSFVVRAQSQGWYRIDWSGREAWISGSYASRSSRPIVEVTASSLNARSGPSTGNSILVSLPRGQRYVRLDQSGSWLKIQLDSRQAWIHGDYTRAVSGGATPAPSPTPSPTPAPAPGGSDLAGLDVALDTGHGVTGSGDFDPGAVNRFNGIREYDLNREVGFRVRDLLRARGARVSLNTYPSGSVRRSLFQKGTVARGHDLFVSLHHNAFNDSAQGAEVLVHKTKTTSSSIRLAQLIQDRLVQRIFAGQSRYDRGVKRQSLGVLSGAHSQISTAVLVEGFFLDPSNVTRAKADQWVEAEA
;
A
#
# COMPACT_ATOMS: atom_id res chain seq x y z
N MET A 1 -14.50 1.94 -44.51
CA MET A 1 -13.09 1.95 -44.04
C MET A 1 -13.12 1.96 -42.52
N ALA A 2 -12.76 0.85 -41.87
CA ALA A 2 -12.72 0.77 -40.41
C ALA A 2 -11.27 0.55 -40.00
N ALA A 3 -10.74 1.51 -39.24
CA ALA A 3 -9.35 1.56 -38.81
C ALA A 3 -9.02 0.42 -37.85
N ALA A 4 -7.94 -0.30 -38.14
CA ALA A 4 -7.33 -1.27 -37.23
C ALA A 4 -6.73 -0.51 -36.03
N MET A 5 -7.29 -0.74 -34.85
CA MET A 5 -6.74 -0.25 -33.58
C MET A 5 -5.59 -1.17 -33.18
N VAL A 6 -4.36 -0.72 -33.43
CA VAL A 6 -3.13 -1.38 -32.99
C VAL A 6 -3.12 -1.39 -31.46
N MET A 7 -3.27 -2.57 -30.86
CA MET A 7 -2.99 -2.76 -29.44
C MET A 7 -1.48 -2.63 -29.22
N ALA A 8 -1.05 -1.46 -28.73
CA ALA A 8 0.28 -1.29 -28.19
C ALA A 8 0.40 -2.20 -26.95
N LEU A 9 1.15 -3.29 -27.09
CA LEU A 9 1.64 -4.08 -25.96
C LEU A 9 2.42 -3.12 -25.06
N GLY A 10 1.85 -2.81 -23.89
CA GLY A 10 2.52 -2.01 -22.87
C GLY A 10 3.82 -2.70 -22.48
N THR A 11 4.95 -2.16 -22.93
CA THR A 11 6.28 -2.57 -22.48
C THR A 11 6.38 -2.29 -20.99
N THR A 12 6.55 -3.32 -20.17
CA THR A 12 6.95 -3.17 -18.77
C THR A 12 8.34 -2.53 -18.75
N VAL A 13 8.40 -1.21 -18.52
CA VAL A 13 9.65 -0.53 -18.21
C VAL A 13 10.10 -1.04 -16.85
N ALA A 14 11.21 -1.79 -16.82
CA ALA A 14 11.86 -2.18 -15.57
C ALA A 14 12.17 -0.90 -14.77
N ALA A 15 11.65 -0.81 -13.55
CA ALA A 15 11.89 0.34 -12.68
C ALA A 15 13.41 0.51 -12.48
N GLN A 16 13.93 1.66 -12.89
CA GLN A 16 15.35 1.98 -12.75
C GLN A 16 15.71 2.17 -11.29
N ASP A 17 16.81 1.55 -10.84
CA ASP A 17 17.32 1.71 -9.48
C ASP A 17 17.65 3.18 -9.17
N PHE A 18 17.35 3.61 -7.95
CA PHE A 18 17.74 4.92 -7.44
C PHE A 18 18.02 4.87 -5.93
N SER A 19 18.77 5.84 -5.41
CA SER A 19 19.07 5.90 -3.98
C SER A 19 18.10 6.83 -3.24
N VAL A 20 17.84 6.52 -1.97
CA VAL A 20 17.05 7.35 -1.05
C VAL A 20 17.74 7.46 0.31
N ASP A 21 17.46 8.54 1.02
CA ASP A 21 17.87 8.78 2.40
C ASP A 21 16.65 8.81 3.32
N VAL A 22 16.70 8.06 4.43
CA VAL A 22 15.63 8.02 5.43
C VAL A 22 15.56 9.36 6.18
N THR A 23 14.37 9.94 6.26
CA THR A 23 14.13 11.24 6.91
C THR A 23 13.52 11.10 8.31
N ALA A 24 12.87 9.97 8.63
CA ALA A 24 12.31 9.73 9.97
C ALA A 24 13.38 9.29 10.99
N SER A 25 13.22 9.67 12.26
CA SER A 25 14.07 9.20 13.36
C SER A 25 14.04 7.68 13.53
N SER A 26 12.88 7.06 13.28
CA SER A 26 12.68 5.62 13.19
C SER A 26 11.62 5.29 12.14
N LEU A 27 11.99 4.54 11.12
CA LEU A 27 11.13 4.09 10.03
C LEU A 27 11.03 2.57 10.04
N ASN A 28 9.81 2.05 10.08
CA ASN A 28 9.60 0.60 10.06
C ASN A 28 9.99 0.02 8.70
N VAL A 29 10.75 -1.07 8.75
CA VAL A 29 11.01 -1.96 7.61
C VAL A 29 10.00 -3.10 7.68
N ARG A 30 9.37 -3.45 6.56
CA ARG A 30 8.28 -4.44 6.49
C ARG A 30 8.53 -5.50 5.43
N ASN A 31 7.89 -6.66 5.60
CA ASN A 31 7.97 -7.79 4.65
C ASN A 31 7.05 -7.63 3.43
N GLY A 32 6.39 -6.48 3.30
CA GLY A 32 5.44 -6.17 2.26
C GLY A 32 4.92 -4.76 2.49
N VAL A 33 4.26 -4.20 1.48
CA VAL A 33 3.50 -2.97 1.64
C VAL A 33 2.43 -3.18 2.71
N TRP A 34 2.44 -2.34 3.76
CA TRP A 34 1.58 -2.49 4.95
C TRP A 34 1.70 -3.82 5.72
N GLY A 35 2.72 -4.62 5.39
CA GLY A 35 2.97 -5.94 5.95
C GLY A 35 3.50 -5.89 7.40
N SER A 36 3.88 -7.05 7.92
CA SER A 36 4.45 -7.18 9.26
C SER A 36 5.79 -6.42 9.37
N LYS A 37 6.02 -5.81 10.54
CA LYS A 37 7.29 -5.15 10.84
C LYS A 37 8.40 -6.20 10.96
N LEU A 38 9.44 -6.06 10.14
CA LEU A 38 10.69 -6.83 10.21
C LEU A 38 11.71 -6.16 11.13
N GLY A 39 11.70 -4.83 11.21
CA GLY A 39 12.68 -4.05 11.93
C GLY A 39 12.46 -2.55 11.75
N SER A 40 13.50 -1.76 11.95
CA SER A 40 13.46 -0.33 11.70
C SER A 40 14.81 0.22 11.24
N VAL A 41 14.77 1.28 10.45
CA VAL A 41 15.91 2.08 10.01
C VAL A 41 15.79 3.49 10.58
N ARG A 42 16.89 4.23 10.63
CA ARG A 42 17.04 5.52 11.28
C ARG A 42 17.31 6.64 10.28
N ASN A 43 17.11 7.86 10.74
CA ASN A 43 17.40 9.06 9.96
C ASN A 43 18.85 9.04 9.42
N GLY A 44 19.02 9.44 8.16
CA GLY A 44 20.29 9.52 7.47
C GLY A 44 20.79 8.20 6.88
N GLN A 45 20.13 7.07 7.14
CA GLN A 45 20.47 5.82 6.46
C GLN A 45 20.01 5.85 5.00
N SER A 46 20.89 5.44 4.08
CA SER A 46 20.61 5.42 2.65
C SER A 46 20.33 4.01 2.12
N PHE A 47 19.40 3.88 1.18
CA PHE A 47 19.04 2.60 0.57
C PHE A 47 18.93 2.70 -0.95
N VAL A 48 19.23 1.59 -1.63
CA VAL A 48 18.92 1.41 -3.05
C VAL A 48 17.46 0.96 -3.16
N VAL A 49 16.66 1.69 -3.93
CA VAL A 49 15.28 1.35 -4.24
C VAL A 49 15.26 0.57 -5.55
N ARG A 50 14.72 -0.65 -5.49
CA ARG A 50 14.65 -1.63 -6.59
C ARG A 50 13.26 -1.74 -7.21
N ALA A 51 12.25 -1.21 -6.53
CA ALA A 51 10.89 -1.04 -7.02
C ALA A 51 10.13 -0.05 -6.13
N GLN A 52 9.04 0.47 -6.65
CA GLN A 52 8.09 1.27 -5.88
C GLN A 52 6.71 0.64 -6.05
N SER A 53 5.91 0.64 -4.98
CA SER A 53 4.52 0.23 -5.02
C SER A 53 3.76 0.94 -3.92
N GLN A 54 2.65 1.61 -4.27
CA GLN A 54 1.70 2.18 -3.30
C GLN A 54 2.33 3.15 -2.28
N GLY A 55 3.29 3.98 -2.70
CA GLY A 55 4.01 4.90 -1.82
C GLY A 55 5.05 4.23 -0.91
N TRP A 56 5.34 2.94 -1.12
CA TRP A 56 6.42 2.21 -0.46
C TRP A 56 7.56 1.96 -1.44
N TYR A 57 8.78 2.01 -0.91
CA TYR A 57 10.00 1.68 -1.63
C TYR A 57 10.44 0.27 -1.23
N ARG A 58 10.61 -0.58 -2.25
CA ARG A 58 11.27 -1.87 -2.09
C ARG A 58 12.76 -1.66 -2.07
N ILE A 59 13.37 -1.98 -0.95
CA ILE A 59 14.81 -1.87 -0.69
C ILE A 59 15.41 -3.26 -0.51
N ASP A 60 16.70 -3.37 -0.79
CA ASP A 60 17.51 -4.47 -0.28
C ASP A 60 17.89 -4.16 1.17
N TRP A 61 17.49 -5.03 2.10
CA TRP A 61 17.75 -4.90 3.53
C TRP A 61 18.22 -6.24 4.09
N SER A 62 19.46 -6.33 4.59
CA SER A 62 20.09 -7.56 5.08
C SER A 62 20.11 -8.69 4.05
N GLY A 63 20.35 -8.36 2.78
CA GLY A 63 20.39 -9.33 1.68
C GLY A 63 19.03 -9.94 1.32
N ARG A 64 17.92 -9.37 1.79
CA ARG A 64 16.55 -9.73 1.42
C ARG A 64 15.77 -8.51 0.98
N GLU A 65 14.72 -8.74 0.20
CA GLU A 65 13.79 -7.69 -0.18
C GLU A 65 12.95 -7.26 1.03
N ALA A 66 12.82 -5.95 1.22
CA ALA A 66 11.96 -5.37 2.25
C ALA A 66 11.35 -4.05 1.78
N TRP A 67 10.38 -3.54 2.54
CA TRP A 67 9.63 -2.34 2.19
C TRP A 67 9.72 -1.27 3.27
N ILE A 68 9.97 -0.03 2.86
CA ILE A 68 9.90 1.17 3.70
C ILE A 68 8.92 2.17 3.10
N SER A 69 8.27 2.97 3.93
CA SER A 69 7.36 4.00 3.43
C SER A 69 8.16 5.13 2.78
N GLY A 70 7.83 5.42 1.52
CA GLY A 70 8.46 6.47 0.73
C GLY A 70 8.21 7.88 1.29
N SER A 71 7.12 8.09 2.04
CA SER A 71 6.85 9.37 2.73
C SER A 71 7.90 9.75 3.77
N TYR A 72 8.71 8.79 4.21
CA TYR A 72 9.80 8.98 5.17
C TYR A 72 11.18 8.73 4.54
N ALA A 73 11.26 8.85 3.22
CA ALA A 73 12.49 8.73 2.45
C ALA A 73 12.56 9.83 1.37
N SER A 74 13.73 10.45 1.22
CA SER A 74 13.99 11.47 0.21
C SER A 74 14.91 10.93 -0.87
N ARG A 75 14.66 11.29 -2.14
CA ARG A 75 15.52 10.84 -3.25
C ARG A 75 16.93 11.42 -3.08
N SER A 76 17.94 10.57 -3.22
CA SER A 76 19.34 10.94 -3.06
C SER A 76 20.04 10.98 -4.43
N SER A 77 21.04 11.85 -4.58
CA SER A 77 21.94 11.88 -5.74
C SER A 77 23.16 10.96 -5.54
N ARG A 78 23.22 10.24 -4.41
CA ARG A 78 24.34 9.35 -4.09
C ARG A 78 24.45 8.21 -5.12
N PRO A 79 25.65 7.94 -5.65
CA PRO A 79 25.88 6.87 -6.60
C PRO A 79 25.53 5.49 -6.03
N ILE A 80 25.16 4.57 -6.92
CA ILE A 80 24.94 3.16 -6.59
C ILE A 80 26.11 2.35 -7.14
N VAL A 81 26.62 1.42 -6.35
CA VAL A 81 27.66 0.48 -6.76
C VAL A 81 27.15 -0.95 -6.63
N GLU A 82 27.46 -1.79 -7.62
CA GLU A 82 27.14 -3.21 -7.64
C GLU A 82 28.42 -4.03 -7.46
N VAL A 83 28.39 -5.03 -6.57
CA VAL A 83 29.51 -5.94 -6.33
C VAL A 83 29.71 -6.87 -7.53
N THR A 84 30.93 -6.92 -8.07
CA THR A 84 31.29 -7.78 -9.21
C THR A 84 32.05 -9.04 -8.77
N ALA A 85 32.75 -9.03 -7.63
CA ALA A 85 33.40 -10.24 -7.12
C ALA A 85 32.38 -11.27 -6.59
N SER A 86 32.72 -12.57 -6.62
CA SER A 86 31.89 -13.63 -6.02
C SER A 86 31.68 -13.44 -4.51
N SER A 87 32.68 -12.86 -3.85
CA SER A 87 32.72 -12.56 -2.42
C SER A 87 33.62 -11.34 -2.22
N LEU A 88 33.07 -10.24 -1.71
CA LEU A 88 33.78 -8.99 -1.47
C LEU A 88 33.78 -8.63 0.01
N ASN A 89 34.96 -8.57 0.62
CA ASN A 89 35.10 -8.16 2.01
C ASN A 89 34.77 -6.68 2.20
N ALA A 90 33.77 -6.41 3.05
CA ALA A 90 33.47 -5.09 3.56
C ALA A 90 34.16 -4.90 4.92
N ARG A 91 34.96 -3.84 5.06
CA ARG A 91 35.88 -3.63 6.17
C ARG A 91 35.52 -2.41 7.00
N SER A 92 36.09 -2.33 8.20
CA SER A 92 35.91 -1.20 9.13
C SER A 92 36.57 0.10 8.67
N GLY A 93 37.53 0.03 7.75
CA GLY A 93 38.24 1.19 7.20
C GLY A 93 38.80 0.94 5.79
N PRO A 94 39.30 1.99 5.11
CA PRO A 94 39.78 1.93 3.72
C PRO A 94 41.19 1.33 3.59
N SER A 95 41.38 0.10 4.09
CA SER A 95 42.65 -0.65 3.97
C SER A 95 42.44 -2.14 4.18
N THR A 96 43.28 -2.97 3.56
CA THR A 96 43.31 -4.43 3.75
C THR A 96 43.70 -4.85 5.17
N GLY A 97 44.35 -3.97 5.93
CA GLY A 97 44.66 -4.18 7.35
C GLY A 97 43.48 -3.98 8.30
N ASN A 98 42.40 -3.35 7.85
CA ASN A 98 41.20 -3.16 8.67
C ASN A 98 40.39 -4.45 8.80
N SER A 99 39.74 -4.61 9.96
CA SER A 99 38.91 -5.78 10.27
C SER A 99 37.78 -5.96 9.25
N ILE A 100 37.54 -7.21 8.85
CA ILE A 100 36.43 -7.59 7.98
C ILE A 100 35.15 -7.59 8.82
N LEU A 101 34.15 -6.81 8.38
CA LEU A 101 32.86 -6.71 9.05
C LEU A 101 31.86 -7.73 8.50
N VAL A 102 31.88 -7.96 7.19
CA VAL A 102 31.00 -8.88 6.47
C VAL A 102 31.57 -9.17 5.08
N SER A 103 31.21 -10.30 4.47
CA SER A 103 31.44 -10.54 3.03
C SER A 103 30.16 -10.31 2.23
N LEU A 104 30.28 -9.59 1.12
CA LEU A 104 29.19 -9.21 0.23
C LEU A 104 29.19 -10.15 -0.99
N PRO A 105 28.06 -10.75 -1.36
CA PRO A 105 27.98 -11.59 -2.56
C PRO A 105 28.03 -10.74 -3.84
N ARG A 106 28.21 -11.43 -4.98
CA ARG A 106 28.10 -10.82 -6.31
C ARG A 106 26.68 -10.34 -6.61
N GLY A 107 26.57 -9.15 -7.18
CA GLY A 107 25.31 -8.58 -7.66
C GLY A 107 24.57 -7.71 -6.63
N GLN A 108 24.99 -7.72 -5.37
CA GLN A 108 24.43 -6.83 -4.36
C GLN A 108 24.78 -5.37 -4.66
N ARG A 109 23.81 -4.49 -4.44
CA ARG A 109 23.89 -3.06 -4.72
C ARG A 109 23.85 -2.26 -3.45
N TYR A 110 24.70 -1.23 -3.38
CA TYR A 110 24.79 -0.36 -2.21
C TYR A 110 24.90 1.11 -2.62
N VAL A 111 24.37 1.99 -1.78
CA VAL A 111 24.58 3.43 -1.93
C VAL A 111 26.01 3.76 -1.50
N ARG A 112 26.77 4.41 -2.39
CA ARG A 112 28.10 4.95 -2.08
C ARG A 112 27.95 6.25 -1.30
N LEU A 113 28.41 6.22 -0.05
CA LEU A 113 28.39 7.35 0.86
C LEU A 113 29.61 8.26 0.68
N ASP A 114 30.77 7.66 0.41
CA ASP A 114 32.06 8.36 0.32
C ASP A 114 33.11 7.52 -0.44
N GLN A 115 34.26 8.11 -0.73
CA GLN A 115 35.41 7.44 -1.36
C GLN A 115 36.74 7.95 -0.81
N SER A 116 37.66 7.02 -0.52
CA SER A 116 39.04 7.29 -0.08
C SER A 116 40.00 6.43 -0.88
N GLY A 117 40.68 7.04 -1.86
CA GLY A 117 41.47 6.31 -2.85
C GLY A 117 40.60 5.30 -3.60
N SER A 118 41.04 4.04 -3.64
CA SER A 118 40.30 2.93 -4.25
C SER A 118 39.23 2.32 -3.33
N TRP A 119 39.00 2.87 -2.14
CA TRP A 119 38.01 2.35 -1.19
C TRP A 119 36.73 3.17 -1.23
N LEU A 120 35.60 2.48 -1.31
CA LEU A 120 34.26 3.07 -1.34
C LEU A 120 33.58 2.82 -0.01
N LYS A 121 33.07 3.87 0.62
CA LYS A 121 32.24 3.77 1.82
C LYS A 121 30.79 3.51 1.41
N ILE A 122 30.18 2.48 1.96
CA ILE A 122 28.81 2.06 1.64
C ILE A 122 27.93 2.04 2.89
N GLN A 123 26.62 2.22 2.70
CA GLN A 123 25.63 1.98 3.73
C GLN A 123 25.23 0.50 3.77
N LEU A 124 25.40 -0.16 4.92
CA LEU A 124 24.76 -1.44 5.25
C LEU A 124 23.57 -1.18 6.21
N ASP A 125 22.80 -2.21 6.57
CA ASP A 125 21.54 -2.03 7.31
C ASP A 125 21.65 -1.29 8.64
N SER A 126 22.71 -1.54 9.42
CA SER A 126 22.89 -0.97 10.76
C SER A 126 24.21 -0.21 10.93
N ARG A 127 25.09 -0.25 9.93
CA ARG A 127 26.44 0.35 9.98
C ARG A 127 26.96 0.68 8.59
N GLN A 128 28.04 1.45 8.54
CA GLN A 128 28.77 1.74 7.30
C GLN A 128 29.99 0.84 7.19
N ALA A 129 30.45 0.56 5.97
CA ALA A 129 31.63 -0.24 5.72
C ALA A 129 32.39 0.24 4.48
N TRP A 130 33.64 -0.19 4.34
CA TRP A 130 34.51 0.12 3.21
C TRP A 130 34.74 -1.10 2.34
N ILE A 131 34.55 -0.95 1.03
CA ILE A 131 34.80 -1.99 0.02
C ILE A 131 35.80 -1.49 -1.02
N HIS A 132 36.55 -2.39 -1.64
CA HIS A 132 37.50 -2.00 -2.69
C HIS A 132 36.78 -1.81 -4.03
N GLY A 133 37.02 -0.69 -4.69
CA GLY A 133 36.32 -0.22 -5.90
C GLY A 133 36.51 -1.13 -7.11
N ASP A 134 37.67 -1.78 -7.26
CA ASP A 134 37.96 -2.71 -8.38
C ASP A 134 37.01 -3.91 -8.44
N TYR A 135 36.38 -4.25 -7.31
CA TYR A 135 35.39 -5.32 -7.21
C TYR A 135 33.96 -4.80 -7.28
N THR A 136 33.78 -3.61 -7.84
CA THR A 136 32.49 -2.99 -8.03
C THR A 136 32.35 -2.42 -9.44
N ARG A 137 31.10 -2.20 -9.86
CA ARG A 137 30.80 -1.35 -11.02
C ARG A 137 29.79 -0.29 -10.61
N ALA A 138 29.91 0.90 -11.19
CA ALA A 138 28.88 1.91 -11.05
C ALA A 138 27.59 1.41 -11.71
N VAL A 139 26.47 1.53 -10.99
CA VAL A 139 25.15 1.37 -11.57
C VAL A 139 24.70 2.77 -11.95
N SER A 140 24.62 3.02 -13.26
CA SER A 140 24.07 4.27 -13.78
C SER A 140 22.59 4.35 -13.41
N GLY A 141 22.30 4.91 -12.24
CA GLY A 141 21.00 5.53 -11.99
C GLY A 141 20.93 6.70 -12.97
N GLY A 142 20.14 6.57 -14.02
CA GLY A 142 20.02 7.62 -15.02
C GLY A 142 19.75 8.94 -14.33
N ALA A 143 20.67 9.88 -14.46
CA ALA A 143 20.32 11.29 -14.58
C ALA A 143 19.62 11.47 -15.94
N THR A 144 18.50 10.78 -16.13
CA THR A 144 17.49 11.24 -17.08
C THR A 144 17.06 12.61 -16.56
N PRO A 145 16.77 13.62 -17.41
CA PRO A 145 16.06 14.80 -16.93
C PRO A 145 14.91 14.27 -16.08
N ALA A 146 14.72 14.84 -14.88
CA ALA A 146 13.47 14.61 -14.16
C ALA A 146 12.37 14.65 -15.22
N PRO A 147 11.53 13.60 -15.36
CA PRO A 147 10.47 13.65 -16.34
C PRO A 147 9.84 15.03 -16.20
N SER A 148 9.84 15.83 -17.28
CA SER A 148 9.09 17.10 -17.29
C SER A 148 7.76 16.72 -16.67
N PRO A 149 7.36 17.36 -15.55
CA PRO A 149 6.32 16.83 -14.69
C PRO A 149 5.16 16.45 -15.60
N THR A 150 4.94 15.15 -15.81
CA THR A 150 3.58 14.68 -16.02
C THR A 150 2.86 15.37 -14.88
N PRO A 151 1.87 16.25 -15.17
CA PRO A 151 1.30 17.12 -14.16
C PRO A 151 1.15 16.25 -12.95
N SER A 152 1.77 16.70 -11.84
CA SER A 152 1.49 16.16 -10.53
C SER A 152 0.03 15.71 -10.59
N PRO A 153 -0.36 14.45 -10.30
CA PRO A 153 -1.73 14.29 -9.86
C PRO A 153 -1.79 15.31 -8.74
N THR A 154 -2.46 16.45 -9.01
CA THR A 154 -2.44 17.68 -8.22
C THR A 154 -2.13 17.25 -6.82
N PRO A 155 -0.95 17.57 -6.24
CA PRO A 155 -0.43 16.87 -5.07
C PRO A 155 -1.64 16.64 -4.20
N ALA A 156 -2.13 15.40 -4.05
CA ALA A 156 -3.49 15.16 -3.56
C ALA A 156 -3.66 16.14 -2.41
N PRO A 157 -4.54 17.16 -2.59
CA PRO A 157 -4.35 18.51 -2.08
C PRO A 157 -3.71 18.36 -0.74
N ALA A 158 -2.53 18.98 -0.55
CA ALA A 158 -1.79 18.92 0.69
C ALA A 158 -2.82 18.77 1.82
N PRO A 159 -2.66 17.83 2.75
CA PRO A 159 -3.49 17.78 3.93
C PRO A 159 -3.27 19.00 4.85
N GLY A 160 -3.44 20.20 4.30
CA GLY A 160 -3.76 21.45 4.94
C GLY A 160 -5.15 21.93 4.53
N GLY A 161 -5.90 21.17 3.73
CA GLY A 161 -7.35 21.34 3.65
C GLY A 161 -7.97 20.79 4.92
N SER A 162 -8.44 21.65 5.81
CA SER A 162 -9.28 21.29 6.94
C SER A 162 -10.75 21.18 6.51
N ASP A 163 -11.02 20.81 5.25
CA ASP A 163 -12.36 20.83 4.67
C ASP A 163 -13.24 19.68 5.20
N LEU A 164 -12.62 18.62 5.74
CA LEU A 164 -13.28 17.61 6.55
C LEU A 164 -12.99 17.78 8.06
N ALA A 165 -12.41 18.91 8.48
CA ALA A 165 -12.21 19.14 9.91
C ALA A 165 -13.53 19.16 10.67
N GLY A 166 -13.55 18.48 11.81
CA GLY A 166 -14.75 18.26 12.59
C GLY A 166 -15.47 16.95 12.28
N LEU A 167 -15.27 16.36 11.10
CA LEU A 167 -15.90 15.10 10.71
C LEU A 167 -15.23 13.90 11.42
N ASP A 168 -16.03 13.11 12.14
CA ASP A 168 -15.65 11.83 12.73
C ASP A 168 -16.10 10.66 11.84
N VAL A 169 -15.15 9.85 11.38
CA VAL A 169 -15.42 8.71 10.49
C VAL A 169 -15.02 7.40 11.16
N ALA A 170 -15.97 6.47 11.26
CA ALA A 170 -15.69 5.09 11.64
C ALA A 170 -15.51 4.23 10.39
N LEU A 171 -14.31 3.68 10.21
CA LEU A 171 -14.02 2.68 9.18
C LEU A 171 -13.95 1.29 9.81
N ASP A 172 -14.48 0.31 9.11
CA ASP A 172 -14.47 -1.10 9.47
C ASP A 172 -13.91 -1.92 8.30
N THR A 173 -12.88 -2.72 8.56
CA THR A 173 -12.33 -3.64 7.55
C THR A 173 -13.01 -4.99 7.73
N GLY A 174 -13.82 -5.40 6.76
CA GLY A 174 -14.61 -6.64 6.82
C GLY A 174 -13.77 -7.87 7.18
N HIS A 175 -14.43 -8.90 7.73
CA HIS A 175 -13.83 -10.19 8.15
C HIS A 175 -12.88 -10.12 9.35
N GLY A 176 -11.90 -11.02 9.41
CA GLY A 176 -10.97 -11.23 10.52
C GLY A 176 -11.58 -12.05 11.65
N VAL A 177 -11.13 -11.84 12.89
CA VAL A 177 -11.63 -12.62 14.04
C VAL A 177 -13.15 -12.45 14.19
N THR A 178 -13.86 -13.57 14.31
CA THR A 178 -15.32 -13.64 14.41
C THR A 178 -15.80 -13.72 15.86
N GLY A 179 -17.12 -13.82 16.04
CA GLY A 179 -17.72 -14.12 17.34
C GLY A 179 -17.37 -15.51 17.88
N SER A 180 -17.02 -16.48 17.02
CA SER A 180 -16.54 -17.81 17.45
C SER A 180 -15.06 -17.79 17.87
N GLY A 181 -14.30 -16.77 17.46
CA GLY A 181 -12.86 -16.67 17.70
C GLY A 181 -12.00 -17.18 16.54
N ASP A 182 -12.63 -17.82 15.56
CA ASP A 182 -11.97 -18.22 14.32
C ASP A 182 -11.59 -16.99 13.50
N PHE A 183 -10.52 -17.11 12.72
CA PHE A 183 -10.13 -16.09 11.77
C PHE A 183 -10.83 -16.33 10.44
N ASP A 184 -11.71 -15.41 10.06
CA ASP A 184 -12.36 -15.40 8.76
C ASP A 184 -11.51 -14.59 7.76
N PRO A 185 -10.97 -15.20 6.68
CA PRO A 185 -10.25 -14.45 5.65
C PRO A 185 -11.19 -13.74 4.66
N GLY A 186 -12.50 -13.96 4.75
CA GLY A 186 -13.47 -13.66 3.71
C GLY A 186 -13.26 -14.52 2.47
N ALA A 187 -13.65 -14.02 1.31
CA ALA A 187 -13.38 -14.71 0.06
C ALA A 187 -11.86 -14.82 -0.20
N VAL A 188 -11.46 -15.93 -0.82
CA VAL A 188 -10.06 -16.18 -1.20
C VAL A 188 -10.01 -16.50 -2.68
N ASN A 189 -9.24 -15.73 -3.44
CA ASN A 189 -9.01 -16.02 -4.85
C ASN A 189 -8.21 -17.32 -4.96
N ARG A 190 -8.83 -18.36 -5.52
CA ARG A 190 -8.23 -19.70 -5.61
C ARG A 190 -7.00 -19.79 -6.52
N PHE A 191 -6.80 -18.81 -7.41
CA PHE A 191 -5.72 -18.80 -8.39
C PHE A 191 -4.43 -18.18 -7.84
N ASN A 192 -4.52 -17.31 -6.83
CA ASN A 192 -3.36 -16.56 -6.33
C ASN A 192 -3.33 -16.35 -4.81
N GLY A 193 -4.34 -16.82 -4.07
CA GLY A 193 -4.39 -16.75 -2.61
C GLY A 193 -4.67 -15.36 -2.04
N ILE A 194 -5.05 -14.37 -2.85
CA ILE A 194 -5.48 -13.06 -2.34
C ILE A 194 -6.72 -13.28 -1.46
N ARG A 195 -6.66 -12.76 -0.24
CA ARG A 195 -7.75 -12.83 0.74
C ARG A 195 -8.46 -11.50 0.82
N GLU A 196 -9.78 -11.54 0.89
CA GLU A 196 -10.64 -10.37 1.03
C GLU A 196 -10.24 -9.53 2.25
N TYR A 197 -10.02 -10.15 3.40
CA TYR A 197 -9.58 -9.46 4.62
C TYR A 197 -8.33 -8.59 4.40
N ASP A 198 -7.36 -9.07 3.61
CA ASP A 198 -6.13 -8.33 3.34
C ASP A 198 -6.39 -7.11 2.45
N LEU A 199 -7.25 -7.25 1.43
CA LEU A 199 -7.67 -6.15 0.56
C LEU A 199 -8.48 -5.11 1.32
N ASN A 200 -9.48 -5.53 2.09
CA ASN A 200 -10.32 -4.67 2.93
C ASN A 200 -9.45 -3.83 3.88
N ARG A 201 -8.46 -4.48 4.49
CA ARG A 201 -7.51 -3.82 5.37
C ARG A 201 -6.67 -2.80 4.61
N GLU A 202 -6.14 -3.17 3.46
CA GLU A 202 -5.32 -2.28 2.63
C GLU A 202 -6.08 -1.01 2.21
N VAL A 203 -7.31 -1.15 1.68
CA VAL A 203 -8.19 -0.01 1.37
C VAL A 203 -8.47 0.82 2.63
N GLY A 204 -8.79 0.17 3.75
CA GLY A 204 -9.10 0.86 5.00
C GLY A 204 -7.97 1.75 5.52
N PHE A 205 -6.72 1.30 5.43
CA PHE A 205 -5.56 2.13 5.78
C PHE A 205 -5.41 3.34 4.84
N ARG A 206 -5.62 3.15 3.54
CA ARG A 206 -5.51 4.22 2.53
C ARG A 206 -6.61 5.28 2.69
N VAL A 207 -7.86 4.85 2.78
CA VAL A 207 -9.02 5.74 3.00
C VAL A 207 -8.86 6.52 4.30
N ARG A 208 -8.42 5.85 5.38
CA ARG A 208 -8.12 6.53 6.65
C ARG A 208 -7.10 7.66 6.47
N ASP A 209 -6.00 7.38 5.79
CA ASP A 209 -4.91 8.35 5.63
C ASP A 209 -5.34 9.52 4.73
N LEU A 210 -6.09 9.27 3.66
CA LEU A 210 -6.66 10.30 2.78
C LEU A 210 -7.71 11.18 3.46
N LEU A 211 -8.53 10.61 4.35
CA LEU A 211 -9.52 11.36 5.13
C LEU A 211 -8.85 12.19 6.24
N ARG A 212 -7.90 11.60 6.97
CA ARG A 212 -7.13 12.32 8.01
C ARG A 212 -6.31 13.45 7.42
N ALA A 213 -5.78 13.21 6.23
CA ALA A 213 -5.16 14.23 5.42
C ALA A 213 -6.08 15.47 5.30
N ARG A 214 -7.37 15.28 5.05
CA ARG A 214 -8.33 16.38 4.89
C ARG A 214 -8.91 16.91 6.21
N GLY A 215 -8.28 16.59 7.33
CA GLY A 215 -8.67 17.06 8.67
C GLY A 215 -9.73 16.21 9.39
N ALA A 216 -10.25 15.14 8.78
CA ALA A 216 -11.19 14.26 9.45
C ALA A 216 -10.53 13.48 10.60
N ARG A 217 -11.27 13.23 11.67
CA ARG A 217 -10.89 12.27 12.70
C ARG A 217 -11.38 10.90 12.25
N VAL A 218 -10.48 9.91 12.20
CA VAL A 218 -10.82 8.58 11.66
C VAL A 218 -10.44 7.48 12.62
N SER A 219 -11.42 6.64 12.98
CA SER A 219 -11.22 5.38 13.70
C SER A 219 -11.26 4.23 12.71
N LEU A 220 -10.12 3.54 12.52
CA LEU A 220 -10.04 2.36 11.65
C LEU A 220 -10.05 1.09 12.52
N ASN A 221 -11.07 0.26 12.33
CA ASN A 221 -11.26 -0.98 13.05
C ASN A 221 -10.84 -2.17 12.17
N THR A 222 -9.88 -2.95 12.68
CA THR A 222 -9.36 -4.17 12.02
C THR A 222 -9.39 -5.33 13.00
N TYR A 223 -9.45 -6.57 12.50
CA TYR A 223 -9.64 -7.76 13.34
C TYR A 223 -8.60 -8.85 13.05
N PRO A 224 -7.28 -8.61 13.19
CA PRO A 224 -6.26 -9.63 12.97
C PRO A 224 -6.38 -10.78 13.97
N SER A 225 -5.75 -11.92 13.69
CA SER A 225 -5.70 -13.06 14.62
C SER A 225 -5.31 -12.63 16.03
N GLY A 226 -6.03 -13.14 17.03
CA GLY A 226 -5.87 -12.75 18.44
C GLY A 226 -6.66 -11.50 18.85
N SER A 227 -7.43 -10.89 17.94
CA SER A 227 -8.36 -9.82 18.29
C SER A 227 -9.48 -10.30 19.22
N VAL A 228 -10.08 -9.36 19.95
CA VAL A 228 -11.26 -9.62 20.76
C VAL A 228 -12.42 -10.09 19.87
N ARG A 229 -13.08 -11.17 20.30
CA ARG A 229 -14.23 -11.77 19.62
C ARG A 229 -15.38 -10.77 19.52
N ARG A 230 -15.92 -10.60 18.32
CA ARG A 230 -17.05 -9.70 18.06
C ARG A 230 -18.02 -10.30 17.05
N SER A 231 -19.31 -10.22 17.35
CA SER A 231 -20.38 -10.46 16.37
C SER A 231 -20.42 -9.34 15.32
N LEU A 232 -21.08 -9.58 14.18
CA LEU A 232 -21.27 -8.55 13.16
C LEU A 232 -21.94 -7.29 13.74
N PHE A 233 -22.93 -7.46 14.61
CA PHE A 233 -23.57 -6.33 15.29
C PHE A 233 -22.57 -5.53 16.14
N GLN A 234 -21.72 -6.19 16.93
CA GLN A 234 -20.69 -5.54 17.75
C GLN A 234 -19.56 -4.89 16.93
N LYS A 235 -19.30 -5.38 15.72
CA LYS A 235 -18.41 -4.69 14.76
C LYS A 235 -19.05 -3.37 14.30
N GLY A 236 -20.36 -3.35 14.07
CA GLY A 236 -21.09 -2.13 13.74
C GLY A 236 -21.15 -1.07 14.85
N THR A 237 -21.19 -1.47 16.12
CA THR A 237 -21.31 -0.50 17.22
C THR A 237 -20.08 0.38 17.44
N VAL A 238 -18.95 0.09 16.77
CA VAL A 238 -17.77 0.98 16.75
C VAL A 238 -18.07 2.35 16.15
N ALA A 239 -19.20 2.47 15.43
CA ALA A 239 -19.70 3.72 14.90
C ALA A 239 -20.11 4.75 15.99
N ARG A 240 -20.26 4.32 17.26
CA ARG A 240 -20.66 5.20 18.35
C ARG A 240 -19.75 6.44 18.44
N GLY A 241 -20.36 7.62 18.45
CA GLY A 241 -19.64 8.89 18.53
C GLY A 241 -19.02 9.39 17.23
N HIS A 242 -19.38 8.81 16.07
CA HIS A 242 -18.93 9.25 14.76
C HIS A 242 -20.08 9.82 13.93
N ASP A 243 -19.77 10.56 12.87
CA ASP A 243 -20.76 11.13 11.94
C ASP A 243 -21.20 10.13 10.86
N LEU A 244 -20.26 9.28 10.42
CA LEU A 244 -20.54 8.23 9.44
C LEU A 244 -19.73 6.96 9.68
N PHE A 245 -20.30 5.85 9.22
CA PHE A 245 -19.69 4.52 9.25
C PHE A 245 -19.57 3.93 7.85
N VAL A 246 -18.39 3.41 7.51
CA VAL A 246 -18.13 2.70 6.26
C VAL A 246 -17.47 1.37 6.58
N SER A 247 -18.13 0.27 6.20
CA SER A 247 -17.52 -1.07 6.20
C SER A 247 -17.01 -1.40 4.80
N LEU A 248 -15.76 -1.85 4.69
CA LEU A 248 -15.08 -2.11 3.43
C LEU A 248 -14.97 -3.62 3.19
N HIS A 249 -15.43 -4.05 2.02
CA HIS A 249 -15.52 -5.44 1.56
C HIS A 249 -15.14 -5.56 0.08
N HIS A 250 -14.81 -6.78 -0.35
CA HIS A 250 -14.63 -7.11 -1.76
C HIS A 250 -15.35 -8.41 -2.07
N ASN A 251 -16.06 -8.43 -3.19
CA ASN A 251 -17.02 -9.48 -3.47
C ASN A 251 -16.36 -10.74 -4.07
N ALA A 252 -17.09 -11.84 -4.07
CA ALA A 252 -16.77 -13.05 -4.82
C ALA A 252 -18.04 -13.80 -5.19
N PHE A 253 -18.04 -14.51 -6.33
CA PHE A 253 -19.21 -15.28 -6.75
C PHE A 253 -18.89 -16.53 -7.56
N ASN A 254 -18.30 -16.39 -8.75
CA ASN A 254 -18.19 -17.47 -9.73
C ASN A 254 -16.97 -17.36 -10.65
N ASP A 255 -15.90 -16.71 -10.19
CA ASP A 255 -14.65 -16.46 -10.94
C ASP A 255 -14.79 -15.59 -12.21
N SER A 256 -15.98 -15.03 -12.49
CA SER A 256 -16.22 -14.23 -13.70
C SER A 256 -16.98 -12.93 -13.45
N ALA A 257 -17.79 -12.88 -12.39
CA ALA A 257 -18.49 -11.67 -11.99
C ALA A 257 -17.51 -10.52 -11.72
N GLN A 258 -17.93 -9.30 -12.05
CA GLN A 258 -17.14 -8.10 -11.80
C GLN A 258 -18.04 -6.87 -11.66
N GLY A 259 -17.54 -5.87 -10.94
CA GLY A 259 -18.20 -4.59 -10.71
C GLY A 259 -18.22 -4.19 -9.25
N ALA A 260 -18.65 -2.96 -8.99
CA ALA A 260 -18.80 -2.40 -7.65
C ALA A 260 -20.27 -2.38 -7.22
N GLU A 261 -20.54 -2.60 -5.94
CA GLU A 261 -21.84 -2.33 -5.32
C GLU A 261 -21.67 -1.69 -3.94
N VAL A 262 -22.58 -0.78 -3.56
CA VAL A 262 -22.63 -0.23 -2.21
C VAL A 262 -23.93 -0.63 -1.54
N LEU A 263 -23.80 -1.23 -0.36
CA LEU A 263 -24.91 -1.78 0.41
C LEU A 263 -25.34 -0.79 1.49
N VAL A 264 -26.65 -0.60 1.59
CA VAL A 264 -27.31 0.11 2.69
C VAL A 264 -28.27 -0.82 3.43
N HIS A 265 -28.57 -0.50 4.69
CA HIS A 265 -29.45 -1.35 5.48
C HIS A 265 -30.88 -1.36 4.91
N LYS A 266 -31.49 -2.54 4.78
CA LYS A 266 -32.83 -2.75 4.18
C LYS A 266 -33.90 -1.80 4.72
N THR A 267 -34.08 -1.77 6.05
CA THR A 267 -35.14 -1.00 6.73
C THR A 267 -34.66 0.19 7.57
N LYS A 268 -33.37 0.25 7.97
CA LYS A 268 -32.82 1.30 8.84
C LYS A 268 -32.07 2.40 8.10
N THR A 269 -31.84 2.24 6.79
CA THR A 269 -31.11 3.25 6.02
C THR A 269 -31.83 4.59 6.01
N THR A 270 -31.03 5.65 5.98
CA THR A 270 -31.49 7.03 5.94
C THR A 270 -31.19 7.66 4.58
N SER A 271 -31.77 8.82 4.29
CA SER A 271 -31.44 9.59 3.08
C SER A 271 -29.95 9.93 3.00
N SER A 272 -29.30 10.16 4.14
CA SER A 272 -27.85 10.40 4.23
C SER A 272 -27.04 9.15 3.86
N SER A 273 -27.42 7.96 4.34
CA SER A 273 -26.81 6.70 3.91
C SER A 273 -26.95 6.47 2.40
N ILE A 274 -28.14 6.71 1.84
CA ILE A 274 -28.39 6.54 0.40
C ILE A 274 -27.53 7.52 -0.41
N ARG A 275 -27.47 8.79 0.01
CA ARG A 275 -26.64 9.81 -0.65
C ARG A 275 -25.16 9.44 -0.60
N LEU A 276 -24.66 9.03 0.58
CA LEU A 276 -23.28 8.56 0.72
C LEU A 276 -23.00 7.35 -0.17
N ALA A 277 -23.91 6.37 -0.18
CA ALA A 277 -23.77 5.17 -0.99
C ALA A 277 -23.71 5.48 -2.49
N GLN A 278 -24.57 6.39 -2.98
CA GLN A 278 -24.56 6.79 -4.38
C GLN A 278 -23.25 7.50 -4.75
N LEU A 279 -22.78 8.44 -3.92
CA LEU A 279 -21.51 9.14 -4.16
C LEU A 279 -20.31 8.18 -4.22
N ILE A 280 -20.29 7.17 -3.34
CA ILE A 280 -19.24 6.15 -3.35
C ILE A 280 -19.38 5.27 -4.60
N GLN A 281 -20.58 4.76 -4.88
CA GLN A 281 -20.86 3.90 -6.05
C GLN A 281 -20.39 4.56 -7.35
N ASP A 282 -20.83 5.80 -7.60
CA ASP A 282 -20.47 6.56 -8.80
C ASP A 282 -18.94 6.71 -8.90
N ARG A 283 -18.28 6.99 -7.77
CA ARG A 283 -16.83 7.19 -7.75
C ARG A 283 -16.05 5.90 -7.98
N LEU A 284 -16.49 4.77 -7.41
CA LEU A 284 -15.89 3.45 -7.62
C LEU A 284 -15.96 3.04 -9.10
N VAL A 285 -17.15 3.14 -9.70
CA VAL A 285 -17.35 2.82 -11.12
C VAL A 285 -16.48 3.70 -12.00
N GLN A 286 -16.42 4.99 -11.71
CA GLN A 286 -15.58 5.92 -12.47
C GLN A 286 -14.08 5.59 -12.34
N ARG A 287 -13.61 5.25 -11.14
CA ARG A 287 -12.17 5.14 -10.84
C ARG A 287 -11.58 3.76 -11.11
N ILE A 288 -12.29 2.70 -10.74
CA ILE A 288 -11.82 1.32 -10.91
C ILE A 288 -12.12 0.82 -12.32
N PHE A 289 -13.30 1.18 -12.84
CA PHE A 289 -13.86 0.62 -14.07
C PHE A 289 -13.94 1.63 -15.23
N ALA A 290 -13.33 2.81 -15.07
CA ALA A 290 -13.32 3.88 -16.07
C ALA A 290 -14.73 4.28 -16.56
N GLY A 291 -15.73 4.25 -15.67
CA GLY A 291 -17.10 4.66 -15.98
C GLY A 291 -17.93 3.65 -16.78
N GLN A 292 -17.42 2.42 -16.98
CA GLN A 292 -18.13 1.41 -17.76
C GLN A 292 -19.35 0.87 -17.00
N SER A 293 -20.55 1.19 -17.49
CA SER A 293 -21.84 0.84 -16.86
C SER A 293 -22.06 -0.66 -16.62
N ARG A 294 -21.43 -1.55 -17.41
CA ARG A 294 -21.52 -3.01 -17.18
C ARG A 294 -20.96 -3.46 -15.83
N TYR A 295 -20.14 -2.63 -15.19
CA TYR A 295 -19.55 -2.87 -13.88
C TYR A 295 -20.23 -2.06 -12.77
N ASP A 296 -21.23 -1.25 -13.11
CA ASP A 296 -22.07 -0.58 -12.13
C ASP A 296 -23.19 -1.51 -11.68
N ARG A 297 -23.07 -2.04 -10.47
CA ARG A 297 -24.07 -2.94 -9.89
C ARG A 297 -25.01 -2.20 -8.92
N GLY A 298 -24.82 -0.89 -8.80
CA GLY A 298 -25.68 0.03 -8.08
C GLY A 298 -25.65 -0.07 -6.56
N VAL A 299 -26.46 0.79 -5.94
CA VAL A 299 -26.73 0.75 -4.50
C VAL A 299 -27.79 -0.31 -4.20
N LYS A 300 -27.52 -1.21 -3.25
CA LYS A 300 -28.44 -2.30 -2.88
C LYS A 300 -28.84 -2.26 -1.42
N ARG A 301 -30.01 -2.83 -1.12
CA ARG A 301 -30.59 -2.90 0.23
C ARG A 301 -30.47 -4.30 0.80
N GLN A 302 -29.80 -4.45 1.93
CA GLN A 302 -29.62 -5.74 2.60
C GLN A 302 -29.72 -5.63 4.13
N SER A 303 -30.11 -6.72 4.80
CA SER A 303 -30.22 -6.79 6.26
C SER A 303 -28.90 -7.30 6.88
N LEU A 304 -27.85 -6.47 6.82
CA LEU A 304 -26.52 -6.85 7.29
C LEU A 304 -26.35 -6.56 8.79
N GLY A 305 -25.72 -7.49 9.51
CA GLY A 305 -25.50 -7.37 10.96
C GLY A 305 -24.63 -6.17 11.34
N VAL A 306 -23.58 -5.89 10.56
CA VAL A 306 -22.70 -4.73 10.78
C VAL A 306 -23.43 -3.41 10.60
N LEU A 307 -24.26 -3.29 9.55
CA LEU A 307 -25.11 -2.10 9.36
C LEU A 307 -26.22 -2.01 10.40
N SER A 308 -26.72 -3.15 10.91
CA SER A 308 -27.70 -3.18 12.00
C SER A 308 -27.13 -2.60 13.29
N GLY A 309 -25.86 -2.91 13.57
CA GLY A 309 -25.08 -2.38 14.69
C GLY A 309 -24.74 -0.91 14.51
N ALA A 310 -24.25 -0.51 13.33
CA ALA A 310 -23.94 0.90 13.05
C ALA A 310 -25.18 1.78 13.17
N HIS A 311 -26.32 1.38 12.58
CA HIS A 311 -27.59 2.10 12.71
C HIS A 311 -28.21 2.06 14.12
N SER A 312 -27.68 1.25 15.04
CA SER A 312 -28.06 1.37 16.46
C SER A 312 -27.34 2.53 17.17
N GLN A 313 -26.31 3.10 16.53
CA GLN A 313 -25.47 4.16 17.10
C GLN A 313 -25.59 5.48 16.34
N ILE A 314 -25.67 5.44 15.01
CA ILE A 314 -25.61 6.63 14.15
C ILE A 314 -26.56 6.50 12.94
N SER A 315 -26.81 7.62 12.24
CA SER A 315 -27.77 7.67 11.12
C SER A 315 -27.17 7.33 9.75
N THR A 316 -25.87 7.57 9.54
CA THR A 316 -25.20 7.42 8.25
C THR A 316 -24.25 6.22 8.28
N ALA A 317 -24.67 5.12 7.67
CA ALA A 317 -23.86 3.90 7.55
C ALA A 317 -24.02 3.26 6.17
N VAL A 318 -22.91 2.78 5.60
CA VAL A 318 -22.84 2.05 4.33
C VAL A 318 -21.83 0.90 4.43
N LEU A 319 -21.96 -0.08 3.56
CA LEU A 319 -20.95 -1.11 3.33
C LEU A 319 -20.58 -1.10 1.84
N VAL A 320 -19.30 -1.12 1.53
CA VAL A 320 -18.76 -1.01 0.17
C VAL A 320 -18.25 -2.37 -0.26
N GLU A 321 -18.72 -2.86 -1.42
CA GLU A 321 -18.15 -3.99 -2.15
C GLU A 321 -17.40 -3.42 -3.37
N GLY A 322 -16.10 -3.17 -3.22
CA GLY A 322 -15.33 -2.37 -4.19
C GLY A 322 -15.22 -3.03 -5.57
N PHE A 323 -14.89 -4.31 -5.61
CA PHE A 323 -14.80 -5.13 -6.81
C PHE A 323 -14.88 -6.63 -6.47
N PHE A 324 -15.01 -7.49 -7.48
CA PHE A 324 -14.95 -8.95 -7.31
C PHE A 324 -13.50 -9.42 -7.36
N LEU A 325 -13.01 -10.06 -6.30
CA LEU A 325 -11.62 -10.48 -6.17
C LEU A 325 -11.33 -11.89 -6.70
N ASP A 326 -12.36 -12.73 -6.88
CA ASP A 326 -12.24 -14.13 -7.29
C ASP A 326 -11.93 -14.40 -8.77
N PRO A 327 -12.10 -13.48 -9.74
CA PRO A 327 -11.76 -13.79 -11.12
C PRO A 327 -10.28 -14.06 -11.32
N SER A 328 -9.96 -15.03 -12.20
CA SER A 328 -8.57 -15.43 -12.49
C SER A 328 -7.71 -14.30 -13.06
N ASN A 329 -8.35 -13.31 -13.72
CA ASN A 329 -7.68 -12.15 -14.26
C ASN A 329 -7.39 -11.05 -13.22
N VAL A 330 -7.85 -11.19 -11.97
CA VAL A 330 -7.51 -10.31 -10.85
C VAL A 330 -6.20 -10.81 -10.24
N THR A 331 -5.09 -10.45 -10.88
CA THR A 331 -3.75 -10.70 -10.35
C THR A 331 -3.45 -9.78 -9.17
N ARG A 332 -2.41 -10.08 -8.39
CA ARG A 332 -1.96 -9.20 -7.31
C ARG A 332 -1.70 -7.77 -7.79
N ALA A 333 -1.00 -7.61 -8.91
CA ALA A 333 -0.71 -6.29 -9.49
C ALA A 333 -1.99 -5.53 -9.90
N LYS A 334 -2.99 -6.24 -10.44
CA LYS A 334 -4.28 -5.64 -10.80
C LYS A 334 -5.09 -5.25 -9.57
N ALA A 335 -5.12 -6.11 -8.55
CA ALA A 335 -5.73 -5.80 -7.26
C ALA A 335 -5.09 -4.57 -6.62
N ASP A 336 -3.75 -4.48 -6.62
CA ASP A 336 -3.01 -3.32 -6.09
C ASP A 336 -3.39 -2.02 -6.80
N GLN A 337 -3.60 -2.06 -8.13
CA GLN A 337 -4.07 -0.92 -8.91
C GLN A 337 -5.51 -0.54 -8.56
N TRP A 338 -6.40 -1.52 -8.38
CA TRP A 338 -7.79 -1.29 -8.05
C TRP A 338 -7.97 -0.77 -6.62
N VAL A 339 -7.20 -1.28 -5.67
CA VAL A 339 -7.16 -0.78 -4.28
C VAL A 339 -6.69 0.68 -4.23
N GLU A 340 -5.75 1.09 -5.09
CA GLU A 340 -5.37 2.51 -5.23
C GLU A 340 -6.48 3.36 -5.86
N ALA A 341 -7.21 2.80 -6.82
CA ALA A 341 -8.31 3.52 -7.46
C ALA A 341 -9.56 3.64 -6.56
N GLU A 342 -9.77 2.67 -5.68
CA GLU A 342 -10.86 2.61 -4.69
C GLU A 342 -10.70 3.66 -3.58
N ALA A 343 -9.46 3.88 -3.11
CA ALA A 343 -9.13 4.85 -2.08
C ALA A 343 -9.16 6.31 -2.59
#